data_AF-A0A521S3W4-F1
#
_entry.id   AF-A0A521S3W4-F1
#
_cell.length_a   1.000
_cell.length_b   1.000
_cell.length_c   1.000
_cell.angle_alpha   90.00
_cell.angle_beta   90.00
_cell.angle_gamma   90.00
#
_symmetry.space_group_name_H-M   'P 1'
#
loop_
_entity.id
_entity.type
_entity.pdbx_description
1 polymer ?
#
loop_
_entity_poly.entity_id
_entity_poly.type
_entity_poly.pdbx_seq_one_letter_code
_entity_poly.pdbx_strand_id
1 'polypeptide(L)' 'MKNKVVFFEIPASDFKKAKAFYEKVFDWKVELWEDKGGMAYTTAVDGDQNPTEPGGINGGFYKRKSK' A
#
# COMPACT_ATOMS: atom_id res chain seq x y z
N MET A 1 -9.15 18.35 16.77
CA MET A 1 -8.31 17.56 15.84
C MET A 1 -9.21 17.06 14.71
N LYS A 2 -8.83 17.23 13.43
CA LYS A 2 -9.53 16.61 12.30
C LYS A 2 -8.95 15.20 12.11
N ASN A 3 -9.78 14.18 12.18
CA ASN A 3 -9.40 12.78 11.95
C ASN A 3 -9.24 12.55 10.45
N LYS A 4 -8.03 12.75 9.92
CA LYS A 4 -7.73 12.54 8.49
C LYS A 4 -7.49 11.05 8.24
N VAL A 5 -7.80 10.61 7.02
CA VAL A 5 -7.34 9.30 6.53
C VAL A 5 -5.81 9.37 6.40
N VAL A 6 -5.12 8.40 7.01
CA VAL A 6 -3.65 8.32 7.01
C VAL A 6 -3.14 6.99 6.46
N PHE A 7 -4.03 6.00 6.32
CA PHE A 7 -3.69 4.65 5.89
C PHE A 7 -4.90 3.98 5.24
N PHE A 8 -4.65 3.08 4.30
CA PHE A 8 -5.67 2.22 3.70
C PHE A 8 -5.21 0.76 3.70
N GLU A 9 -6.15 -0.17 3.61
CA GLU A 9 -5.86 -1.59 3.49
C GLU A 9 -6.63 -2.22 2.33
N ILE A 10 -5.91 -2.90 1.43
CA ILE A 10 -6.48 -3.57 0.25
C ILE A 10 -6.45 -5.10 0.45
N PRO A 11 -7.61 -5.77 0.50
CA PRO A 11 -7.66 -7.23 0.54
C PRO A 11 -7.23 -7.83 -0.79
N ALA A 12 -6.20 -8.66 -0.77
CA ALA A 12 -5.73 -9.39 -1.94
C ALA A 12 -5.70 -10.91 -1.70
N SER A 13 -6.09 -11.68 -2.72
CA SER A 13 -5.97 -13.15 -2.72
C SER A 13 -4.58 -13.59 -3.17
N ASP A 14 -3.98 -12.83 -4.08
CA ASP A 14 -2.64 -13.04 -4.64
C ASP A 14 -1.88 -11.70 -4.63
N PHE A 15 -0.89 -11.60 -3.73
CA PHE A 15 -0.10 -10.37 -3.56
C PHE A 15 0.84 -10.10 -4.72
N LYS A 16 1.35 -11.13 -5.40
CA LYS A 16 2.24 -10.96 -6.57
C LYS A 16 1.46 -10.37 -7.73
N LYS A 17 0.24 -10.86 -7.95
CA LYS A 17 -0.68 -10.31 -8.96
C LYS A 17 -1.10 -8.88 -8.61
N ALA A 18 -1.39 -8.59 -7.34
CA ALA A 18 -1.72 -7.24 -6.89
C ALA A 18 -0.54 -6.28 -7.12
N LYS A 19 0.67 -6.63 -6.65
CA LYS A 19 1.90 -5.87 -6.93
C LYS A 19 2.05 -5.55 -8.41
N ALA A 20 2.07 -6.56 -9.27
CA ALA A 20 2.26 -6.37 -10.71
C ALA A 20 1.20 -5.43 -11.34
N PHE A 21 -0.05 -5.48 -10.89
CA PHE A 21 -1.09 -4.58 -11.34
C PHE A 21 -0.88 -3.14 -10.87
N TYR A 22 -0.66 -2.94 -9.56
CA TYR A 22 -0.55 -1.59 -8.99
C TYR A 22 0.72 -0.87 -9.43
N GLU A 23 1.85 -1.57 -9.55
CA GLU A 23 3.08 -1.00 -10.08
C GLU A 23 2.93 -0.62 -11.56
N LYS A 24 2.23 -1.43 -12.36
CA LYS A 24 2.08 -1.16 -13.80
C LYS A 24 1.08 -0.04 -14.10
N VAL A 25 -0.04 0.00 -13.38
CA VAL A 25 -1.17 0.89 -13.71
C VAL A 25 -1.05 2.25 -13.01
N PHE A 26 -0.55 2.25 -11.78
CA PHE A 26 -0.52 3.45 -10.95
C PHE A 26 0.89 3.95 -10.64
N ASP A 27 1.92 3.26 -11.13
CA ASP A 27 3.33 3.56 -10.84
C ASP A 27 3.64 3.56 -9.34
N TRP A 28 2.87 2.79 -8.56
CA TRP A 28 3.11 2.63 -7.13
C TRP A 28 4.36 1.79 -6.91
N LYS A 29 5.05 2.00 -5.79
CA LYS A 29 6.05 1.06 -5.30
C LYS A 29 5.37 0.08 -4.33
N VAL A 30 5.49 -1.22 -4.58
CA VAL A 30 4.91 -2.23 -3.69
C VAL A 30 5.99 -3.13 -3.11
N GLU A 31 6.05 -3.20 -1.78
CA GLU A 31 6.95 -4.08 -1.04
C GLU A 31 6.16 -5.21 -0.40
N LEU A 32 6.41 -6.45 -0.82
CA LEU A 32 5.71 -7.62 -0.28
C LEU A 32 6.46 -8.19 0.93
N TRP A 33 5.70 -8.60 1.94
CA TRP A 33 6.20 -9.30 3.12
C TRP A 33 5.78 -10.77 3.05
N GLU A 34 6.47 -11.52 2.19
CA GLU A 34 6.22 -12.95 1.95
C GLU A 34 4.73 -13.27 1.75
N ASP A 35 4.13 -14.07 2.64
CA ASP A 35 2.74 -14.50 2.63
C ASP A 35 1.82 -13.68 3.56
N LYS A 36 2.37 -12.66 4.24
CA LYS A 36 1.65 -11.85 5.24
C LYS A 36 0.99 -10.60 4.68
N GLY A 37 1.37 -10.16 3.48
CA GLY A 37 0.83 -8.94 2.88
C GLY A 37 1.91 -8.11 2.20
N GLY A 38 1.80 -6.79 2.32
CA GLY A 38 2.81 -5.85 1.85
C GLY A 38 2.43 -4.40 2.07
N MET A 39 3.37 -3.50 1.77
CA MET A 39 3.18 -2.06 1.77
C MET A 39 3.03 -1.53 0.35
N ALA A 40 2.10 -0.61 0.15
CA ALA A 40 1.82 0.11 -1.08
C ALA A 40 2.17 1.59 -0.86
N TYR A 41 3.26 2.01 -1.48
CA TYR A 41 3.72 3.39 -1.48
C TYR A 41 3.15 4.10 -2.71
N THR A 42 2.20 5.01 -2.46
CA THR A 42 1.53 5.81 -3.50
C THR A 42 2.23 7.16 -3.74
N THR A 43 3.12 7.52 -2.82
CA THR A 43 3.96 8.73 -2.80
C THR A 43 5.33 8.37 -2.24
N ALA A 44 6.33 9.22 -2.50
CA ALA A 44 7.62 9.15 -1.84
C ALA A 44 7.50 9.22 -0.30
N VAL A 45 8.49 8.62 0.38
CA VAL A 45 8.57 8.58 1.85
C VAL A 45 9.94 9.04 2.36
N ASP A 46 9.98 9.51 3.60
CA ASP A 46 11.21 9.84 4.31
C ASP A 46 11.87 8.61 4.97
N GLY A 47 12.94 8.84 5.74
CA GLY A 47 13.66 7.77 6.46
C GLY A 47 12.82 7.05 7.52
N ASP A 48 11.76 7.68 8.01
CA ASP A 48 10.81 7.14 8.99
C ASP A 48 9.54 6.58 8.31
N GLN A 49 9.56 6.43 6.98
CA GLN A 49 8.45 5.93 6.16
C GLN A 49 7.21 6.83 6.10
N ASN A 50 7.33 8.11 6.48
CA ASN A 50 6.22 9.06 6.35
C ASN A 50 6.10 9.57 4.91
N PRO A 51 4.87 9.72 4.37
CA PRO A 51 4.64 10.44 3.11
C PRO A 51 5.29 11.82 3.10
N THR A 52 6.05 12.13 2.06
CA THR A 52 6.68 13.46 1.89
C THR A 52 5.81 14.44 1.12
N GLU A 53 4.84 13.95 0.34
CA GLU A 53 3.90 14.78 -0.40
C GLU A 53 2.71 15.21 0.48
N PRO A 54 2.34 16.51 0.53
CA PRO A 54 1.21 16.99 1.30
C PRO A 54 -0.10 16.27 0.94
N GLY A 55 -0.66 15.54 1.91
CA GLY A 55 -1.91 14.79 1.74
C GLY A 55 -1.74 13.42 1.10
N GLY A 56 -0.51 13.00 0.80
CA GLY A 56 -0.21 11.65 0.36
C GLY A 56 -0.55 10.61 1.44
N ILE A 57 -1.09 9.47 1.01
CA ILE A 57 -1.45 8.35 1.89
C ILE A 57 -0.86 7.06 1.33
N ASN A 58 -0.20 6.30 2.19
CA ASN A 58 0.28 4.95 1.86
C ASN A 58 -0.64 3.91 2.51
N GLY A 59 -0.51 2.66 2.12
CA GLY A 59 -1.42 1.62 2.59
C GLY A 59 -0.85 0.22 2.54
N GLY A 60 -1.59 -0.73 3.07
CA GLY A 60 -1.19 -2.13 3.12
C GLY A 60 -1.99 -3.00 2.16
N PHE A 61 -1.40 -4.15 1.81
CA PHE A 61 -2.13 -5.31 1.34
C PHE A 61 -2.26 -6.32 2.49
N TYR A 62 -3.45 -6.91 2.64
CA TYR A 62 -3.68 -8.01 3.59
C TYR A 62 -4.38 -9.18 2.91
N LYS A 63 -4.28 -10.36 3.54
CA LYS A 63 -4.88 -11.58 2.99
C LYS A 63 -6.39 -11.50 3.09
N ARG A 64 -7.05 -11.52 1.92
CA ARG A 64 -8.52 -11.56 1.83
C ARG A 64 -9.08 -12.81 2.54
N LYS A 65 -10.07 -12.62 3.42
CA LYS A 65 -10.68 -13.71 4.22
C LYS A 65 -11.84 -14.45 3.54
N SER A 66 -12.50 -13.87 2.54
CA SER A 66 -13.60 -14.51 1.79
C SER A 66 -13.62 -14.07 0.33
N LYS A 67 -14.15 -14.90 -0.58
CA LYS A 67 -14.38 -14.51 -1.99
C LYS A 67 -15.47 -13.46 -2.10
#